data_AF-A0A7V2NMR1-F1
#
_entry.id   AF-A0A7V2NMR1-F1
#
_cell.length_a   1.000
_cell.length_b   1.000
_cell.length_c   1.000
_cell.angle_alpha   90.00
_cell.angle_beta   90.00
_cell.angle_gamma   90.00
#
_symmetry.space_group_name_H-M   'P 1'
#
loop_
_entity.id
_entity.type
_entity.pdbx_description
1 polymer ?
#
loop_
_entity_poly.entity_id
_entity_poly.type
_entity_poly.pdbx_seq_one_letter_code
_entity_poly.pdbx_strand_id
1 'polypeptide(L)'
;MGTEEEYSEEDAELLAQMRQDFLEECQEFLDKLSIGLANLEAEPENQEVINEIFRIAHTIKGSASFVGLDEIRELAHKMEDVFSAIRENTLKVGPSLIDLMYKSLAQLTILKSKADATDETPTDISALIAE
;
A
#
# COMPACT_ATOMS: atom_id res chain seq x y z
N MET A 1 23.40 -26.17 12.68
CA MET A 1 22.62 -26.24 11.44
C MET A 1 21.21 -25.89 11.88
N GLY A 2 20.85 -24.61 11.72
CA GLY A 2 19.60 -24.08 12.26
C GLY A 2 18.43 -24.74 11.55
N THR A 3 17.45 -25.19 12.32
CA THR A 3 16.18 -25.68 11.82
C THR A 3 15.53 -24.55 11.04
N GLU A 4 15.22 -24.78 9.77
CA GLU A 4 14.19 -24.02 9.08
C GLU A 4 12.91 -24.22 9.91
N GLU A 5 12.43 -23.17 10.57
CA GLU A 5 11.12 -23.19 11.21
C GLU A 5 10.10 -23.35 10.08
N GLU A 6 9.62 -24.57 9.88
CA GLU A 6 8.45 -24.86 9.04
C GLU A 6 7.26 -24.13 9.69
N TYR A 7 6.76 -23.08 9.03
CA TYR A 7 5.50 -22.45 9.40
C TYR A 7 4.39 -23.51 9.40
N SER A 8 3.55 -23.53 10.43
CA SER A 8 2.40 -24.43 10.44
C SER A 8 1.39 -24.01 9.35
N GLU A 9 0.55 -24.94 8.90
CA GLU A 9 -0.54 -24.62 7.96
C GLU A 9 -1.47 -23.52 8.52
N GLU A 10 -1.68 -23.51 9.84
CA GLU A 10 -2.46 -22.48 10.54
C GLU A 10 -1.80 -21.08 10.44
N ASP A 11 -0.47 -21.00 10.56
CA ASP A 11 0.27 -19.74 10.42
C ASP A 11 0.19 -19.21 8.98
N ALA A 12 0.25 -20.09 7.99
CA ALA A 12 0.14 -19.73 6.58
C ALA A 12 -1.27 -19.21 6.24
N GLU A 13 -2.32 -19.86 6.76
CA GLU A 13 -3.71 -19.43 6.58
C GLU A 13 -3.98 -18.09 7.28
N LEU A 14 -3.46 -17.89 8.49
CA LEU A 14 -3.53 -16.61 9.19
C LEU A 14 -2.85 -15.49 8.40
N LEU A 15 -1.64 -15.74 7.85
CA LEU A 15 -0.93 -14.76 7.02
C LEU A 15 -1.70 -14.42 5.73
N ALA A 16 -2.36 -15.40 5.11
CA ALA A 16 -3.21 -15.17 3.95
C ALA A 16 -4.40 -14.28 4.29
N GLN A 17 -5.10 -14.55 5.41
CA GLN A 17 -6.20 -13.70 5.86
C GLN A 17 -5.74 -12.26 6.15
N MET A 18 -4.63 -12.09 6.86
CA MET A 18 -4.08 -10.75 7.16
C MET A 18 -3.65 -10.01 5.89
N ARG A 19 -3.18 -10.73 4.87
CA ARG A 19 -2.88 -10.17 3.55
C ARG A 19 -4.15 -9.66 2.87
N GLN A 20 -5.23 -10.44 2.90
CA GLN A 20 -6.53 -10.04 2.33
C GLN A 20 -7.07 -8.79 3.03
N ASP A 21 -7.14 -8.80 4.37
CA ASP A 21 -7.60 -7.65 5.17
C ASP A 21 -6.81 -6.38 4.83
N PHE A 22 -5.48 -6.51 4.68
CA PHE A 22 -4.63 -5.40 4.26
C PHE A 22 -4.94 -4.93 2.83
N LEU A 23 -5.17 -5.84 1.87
CA LEU A 23 -5.49 -5.47 0.49
C LEU A 23 -6.84 -4.77 0.40
N GLU A 24 -7.83 -5.12 1.23
CA GLU A 24 -9.08 -4.37 1.35
C GLU A 24 -8.85 -2.96 1.91
N GLU A 25 -8.16 -2.84 3.04
CA GLU A 25 -7.84 -1.54 3.67
C GLU A 25 -6.97 -0.66 2.74
N CYS A 26 -6.08 -1.27 1.96
CA CYS A 26 -5.20 -0.58 1.05
C CYS A 26 -5.99 0.24 0.02
N GLN A 27 -7.22 -0.15 -0.35
CA GLN A 27 -8.04 0.66 -1.24
C GLN A 27 -8.39 2.02 -0.61
N GLU A 28 -8.76 2.04 0.67
CA GLU A 28 -9.04 3.28 1.37
C GLU A 28 -7.81 4.19 1.46
N PHE A 29 -6.63 3.61 1.66
CA PHE A 29 -5.40 4.37 1.67
C PHE A 29 -5.10 5.01 0.31
N LEU A 30 -5.31 4.29 -0.80
CA LEU A 30 -5.15 4.83 -2.15
C LEU A 30 -6.10 6.01 -2.40
N ASP A 31 -7.35 5.90 -1.95
CA ASP A 31 -8.35 6.97 -2.10
C ASP A 31 -7.94 8.21 -1.27
N LYS A 32 -7.51 8.01 -0.01
CA LYS A 32 -7.02 9.09 0.85
C LYS A 32 -5.76 9.76 0.28
N LEU A 33 -4.83 8.99 -0.26
CA LEU A 33 -3.65 9.52 -0.96
C LEU A 33 -4.04 10.34 -2.19
N SER A 34 -4.98 9.85 -3.00
CA SER A 34 -5.48 10.57 -4.17
C SER A 34 -6.05 11.94 -3.81
N ILE A 35 -6.90 11.99 -2.78
CA ILE A 35 -7.49 13.23 -2.26
C ILE A 35 -6.40 14.15 -1.70
N GLY A 36 -5.47 13.60 -0.91
CA GLY A 36 -4.36 14.37 -0.36
C GLY A 36 -3.48 15.01 -1.43
N LEU A 37 -3.15 14.27 -2.50
CA LEU A 37 -2.36 14.80 -3.62
C LEU A 37 -3.10 15.92 -4.36
N ALA A 38 -4.42 15.79 -4.56
CA ALA A 38 -5.23 16.84 -5.18
C ALA A 38 -5.26 18.11 -4.31
N ASN A 39 -5.36 17.95 -2.98
CA ASN A 39 -5.29 19.08 -2.06
C ASN A 39 -3.92 19.75 -2.07
N LEU A 40 -2.82 19.00 -2.18
CA LEU A 40 -1.47 19.58 -2.29
C LEU A 40 -1.20 20.24 -3.64
N GLU A 41 -1.89 19.83 -4.70
CA GLU A 41 -1.81 20.53 -5.97
C GLU A 41 -2.39 21.95 -5.86
N ALA A 42 -3.48 22.11 -5.09
CA ALA A 42 -4.10 23.41 -4.82
C ALA A 42 -3.37 24.21 -3.73
N GLU A 43 -2.92 23.54 -2.66
CA GLU A 43 -2.29 24.15 -1.48
C GLU A 43 -0.96 23.43 -1.13
N PRO A 44 0.15 23.71 -1.86
CA PRO A 44 1.40 22.97 -1.73
C PRO A 44 2.09 23.07 -0.36
N GLU A 45 1.73 24.08 0.45
CA GLU A 45 2.31 24.33 1.77
C GLU A 45 1.42 23.80 2.92
N ASN A 46 0.30 23.14 2.62
CA ASN A 46 -0.63 22.63 3.62
C ASN A 46 0.01 21.48 4.42
N GLN A 47 0.54 21.83 5.60
CA GLN A 47 1.27 20.90 6.48
C GLN A 47 0.37 19.79 7.03
N GLU A 48 -0.92 20.01 7.19
CA GLU A 48 -1.83 18.98 7.68
C GLU A 48 -1.95 17.84 6.67
N VAL A 49 -2.16 18.19 5.40
CA VAL A 49 -2.23 17.24 4.29
C VAL A 49 -0.89 16.53 4.06
N ILE A 50 0.23 17.25 4.11
CA ILE A 50 1.58 16.65 4.03
C ILE A 50 1.77 15.58 5.11
N ASN A 51 1.41 15.90 6.36
CA ASN A 51 1.54 14.97 7.48
C ASN A 51 0.57 13.78 7.36
N GLU A 52 -0.62 13.99 6.81
CA GLU A 52 -1.57 12.90 6.55
C GLU A 52 -1.04 11.92 5.51
N ILE A 53 -0.56 12.40 4.37
CA ILE A 53 0.02 11.55 3.32
C ILE A 53 1.23 10.78 3.85
N PHE A 54 2.12 11.44 4.62
CA PHE A 54 3.25 10.78 5.27
C PHE A 54 2.79 9.61 6.16
N ARG A 55 1.78 9.83 7.02
CA ARG A 55 1.26 8.78 7.91
C ARG A 55 0.67 7.62 7.12
N ILE A 56 -0.07 7.89 6.06
CA ILE A 56 -0.66 6.83 5.22
C ILE A 56 0.46 6.01 4.56
N ALA A 57 1.45 6.65 3.95
CA ALA A 57 2.59 5.96 3.35
C ALA A 57 3.34 5.08 4.38
N HIS A 58 3.52 5.60 5.59
CA HIS A 58 4.12 4.85 6.70
C HIS A 58 3.32 3.63 7.13
N THR A 59 1.99 3.76 7.21
CA THR A 59 1.10 2.63 7.50
C THR A 59 1.16 1.58 6.40
N ILE A 60 1.05 1.98 5.12
CA ILE A 60 1.15 1.04 3.98
C ILE A 60 2.48 0.30 4.03
N LYS A 61 3.60 1.00 4.25
CA LYS A 61 4.93 0.39 4.37
C LYS A 61 4.98 -0.66 5.48
N GLY A 62 4.47 -0.32 6.66
CA GLY A 62 4.45 -1.20 7.82
C GLY A 62 3.61 -2.45 7.57
N SER A 63 2.37 -2.27 7.14
CA SER A 63 1.44 -3.37 6.86
C SER A 63 1.95 -4.26 5.72
N ALA A 64 2.42 -3.69 4.60
CA ALA A 64 2.99 -4.45 3.49
C ALA A 64 4.24 -5.25 3.90
N SER A 65 5.07 -4.71 4.79
CA SER A 65 6.21 -5.45 5.34
C SER A 65 5.77 -6.63 6.20
N PHE A 66 4.67 -6.48 6.94
CA PHE A 66 4.15 -7.51 7.82
C PHE A 66 3.56 -8.69 7.03
N VAL A 67 2.84 -8.40 5.94
CA VAL A 67 2.21 -9.44 5.09
C VAL A 67 3.10 -9.90 3.91
N GLY A 68 4.37 -9.48 3.86
CA GLY A 68 5.31 -9.91 2.82
C GLY A 68 4.95 -9.45 1.40
N LEU A 69 4.48 -8.20 1.25
CA LEU A 69 4.25 -7.55 -0.04
C LEU A 69 5.38 -6.55 -0.33
N ASP A 70 6.56 -7.09 -0.67
CA ASP A 70 7.81 -6.32 -0.76
C ASP A 70 7.78 -5.19 -1.80
N GLU A 71 7.15 -5.39 -2.96
CA GLU A 71 7.05 -4.34 -3.99
C GLU A 71 6.20 -3.14 -3.50
N ILE A 72 5.10 -3.41 -2.80
CA ILE A 72 4.24 -2.38 -2.21
C ILE A 72 4.99 -1.66 -1.09
N ARG A 73 5.66 -2.43 -0.22
CA ARG A 73 6.48 -1.89 0.87
C ARG A 73 7.54 -0.92 0.35
N GLU A 74 8.32 -1.31 -0.66
CA GLU A 74 9.42 -0.49 -1.17
C GLU A 74 8.91 0.82 -1.81
N LEU A 75 7.81 0.74 -2.57
CA LEU A 75 7.20 1.94 -3.15
C LEU A 75 6.64 2.87 -2.08
N ALA A 76 5.94 2.34 -1.07
CA ALA A 76 5.42 3.11 0.05
C ALA A 76 6.56 3.77 0.87
N HIS A 77 7.67 3.07 1.07
CA HIS A 77 8.86 3.60 1.72
C HIS A 77 9.45 4.80 0.94
N LYS A 78 9.57 4.68 -0.38
CA LYS A 78 10.05 5.79 -1.22
C LYS A 78 9.11 7.00 -1.19
N MET A 79 7.80 6.77 -1.13
CA MET A 79 6.84 7.86 -0.91
C MET A 79 7.00 8.49 0.48
N GLU A 80 7.13 7.68 1.52
CA GLU A 80 7.38 8.15 2.89
C GLU A 80 8.63 9.04 2.97
N ASP A 81 9.74 8.64 2.34
CA ASP A 81 10.98 9.41 2.29
C ASP A 81 10.77 10.80 1.66
N VAL A 82 10.05 10.86 0.54
CA VAL A 82 9.70 12.12 -0.15
C VAL A 82 8.90 13.03 0.78
N PHE A 83 7.88 12.50 1.45
CA PHE A 83 7.07 13.29 2.38
C PHE A 83 7.79 13.63 3.68
N SER A 84 8.77 12.83 4.12
CA SER A 84 9.67 13.21 5.21
C SER A 84 10.51 14.41 4.83
N ALA A 85 11.11 14.41 3.64
CA ALA A 85 11.91 15.53 3.14
C ALA A 85 11.09 16.83 3.01
N ILE A 86 9.82 16.72 2.59
CA ILE A 86 8.91 17.87 2.56
C ILE A 86 8.67 18.42 3.97
N ARG A 87 8.38 17.55 4.96
CA ARG A 87 8.16 17.95 6.37
C ARG A 87 9.38 18.61 6.99
N GLU A 88 10.57 18.16 6.60
CA GLU A 88 11.86 18.73 7.02
C GLU A 88 12.22 20.03 6.27
N ASN A 89 11.37 20.48 5.35
CA ASN A 89 11.60 21.64 4.47
C ASN A 89 12.85 21.50 3.57
N THR A 90 13.31 20.27 3.32
CA THR A 90 14.46 19.98 2.43
C THR A 90 14.01 19.74 0.99
N LEU A 91 12.72 19.50 0.76
CA LEU A 91 12.08 19.38 -0.55
C LEU A 91 10.82 20.25 -0.60
N LYS A 92 10.60 20.94 -1.73
CA LYS A 92 9.38 21.73 -1.95
C LYS A 92 8.38 20.97 -2.81
N VAL A 93 7.10 21.10 -2.48
CA VAL A 93 6.01 20.61 -3.33
C VAL A 93 5.89 21.49 -4.56
N GLY A 94 5.90 20.87 -5.74
CA GLY A 94 5.74 21.54 -7.02
C GLY A 94 5.21 20.58 -8.08
N PRO A 95 4.85 21.07 -9.28
CA PRO A 95 4.10 20.28 -10.27
C PRO A 95 4.76 18.95 -10.63
N SER A 96 6.07 18.95 -10.89
CA SER A 96 6.81 17.71 -11.22
C SER A 96 6.82 16.68 -10.07
N LEU A 97 6.76 17.14 -8.81
CA LEU A 97 6.70 16.24 -7.67
C LEU A 97 5.30 15.64 -7.52
N ILE A 98 4.25 16.46 -7.69
CA ILE A 98 2.86 16.00 -7.69
C ILE A 98 2.64 14.96 -8.81
N ASP A 99 3.10 15.23 -10.03
CA ASP A 99 3.05 14.28 -11.15
C ASP A 99 3.75 12.95 -10.81
N LEU A 100 4.91 13.03 -10.15
CA LEU A 100 5.63 11.84 -9.71
C LEU A 100 4.84 11.07 -8.66
N MET A 101 4.22 11.76 -7.69
CA MET A 101 3.42 11.11 -6.65
C MET A 101 2.15 10.46 -7.23
N TYR A 102 1.51 11.06 -8.23
CA TYR A 102 0.40 10.41 -8.94
C TYR A 102 0.84 9.16 -9.72
N LYS A 103 2.04 9.17 -10.31
CA LYS A 103 2.60 7.95 -10.93
C LYS A 103 2.87 6.86 -9.88
N SER A 104 3.40 7.23 -8.72
CA SER A 104 3.59 6.29 -7.60
C SER A 104 2.27 5.73 -7.10
N LEU A 105 1.22 6.56 -6.97
CA LEU A 105 -0.11 6.13 -6.59
C LEU A 105 -0.68 5.12 -7.61
N ALA A 106 -0.61 5.44 -8.91
CA ALA A 106 -1.06 4.52 -9.96
C ALA A 106 -0.31 3.18 -9.93
N GLN A 107 1.00 3.22 -9.66
CA GLN A 107 1.81 2.00 -9.53
C GLN A 107 1.42 1.19 -8.29
N LEU A 108 1.14 1.83 -7.14
CA LEU A 108 0.61 1.14 -5.95
C LEU A 108 -0.72 0.44 -6.26
N THR A 109 -1.63 1.09 -6.98
CA THR A 109 -2.89 0.48 -7.41
C THR A 109 -2.66 -0.78 -8.26
N ILE A 110 -1.72 -0.73 -9.21
CA ILE A 110 -1.37 -1.90 -10.03
C ILE A 110 -0.80 -3.03 -9.18
N LEU A 111 0.10 -2.71 -8.24
CA LEU A 111 0.70 -3.72 -7.36
C LEU A 111 -0.35 -4.36 -6.44
N LYS A 112 -1.27 -3.56 -5.88
CA LYS A 112 -2.42 -4.05 -5.11
C LYS A 112 -3.26 -5.03 -5.94
N SER A 113 -3.67 -4.64 -7.15
CA SER A 113 -4.48 -5.52 -8.02
C SER A 113 -3.76 -6.81 -8.40
N LYS A 114 -2.43 -6.78 -8.59
CA LYS A 114 -1.65 -7.99 -8.84
C LYS A 114 -1.63 -8.92 -7.62
N ALA A 115 -1.46 -8.37 -6.42
CA ALA A 115 -1.47 -9.13 -5.18
C ALA A 115 -2.84 -9.74 -4.86
N ASP A 116 -3.91 -9.03 -5.21
CA ASP A 116 -5.29 -9.49 -5.04
C ASP A 116 -5.63 -10.66 -6.01
N ALA A 117 -5.19 -10.56 -7.27
CA ALA A 117 -5.40 -11.61 -8.27
C ALA A 117 -4.62 -12.91 -8.01
N THR A 118 -3.57 -12.87 -7.18
CA THR A 118 -2.81 -14.07 -6.79
C THR A 118 -3.47 -14.89 -5.69
N ASP A 119 -4.55 -14.39 -5.08
CA ASP A 119 -5.28 -15.02 -3.97
C ASP A 119 -6.65 -15.58 -4.39
N GLU A 120 -6.95 -15.62 -5.70
CA GLU A 120 -8.11 -16.36 -6.21
C GLU A 120 -7.91 -17.86 -5.94
N THR A 121 -8.36 -18.31 -4.77
CA THR A 121 -8.78 -19.70 -4.59
C THR A 121 -9.75 -20.03 -5.72
N PRO A 122 -9.58 -21.17 -6.43
CA PRO A 122 -10.56 -21.58 -7.42
C PRO A 122 -11.92 -21.61 -6.72
N THR A 123 -12.85 -20.76 -7.14
CA THR A 123 -14.23 -20.88 -6.69
C THR A 123 -14.65 -22.30 -7.04
N ASP A 124 -14.84 -23.15 -6.03
CA ASP A 124 -15.28 -24.51 -6.24
C ASP A 124 -16.75 -24.49 -6.70
N ILE A 125 -16.93 -24.30 -7.99
CA ILE A 125 -18.22 -24.33 -8.67
C ILE A 125 -18.80 -25.74 -8.74
N SER A 126 -18.14 -26.77 -8.19
CA SER A 126 -18.69 -28.12 -8.09
C SER A 126 -20.00 -28.15 -7.29
N ALA A 127 -20.20 -27.21 -6.37
CA ALA A 127 -21.45 -27.04 -5.63
C ALA A 127 -22.56 -26.30 -6.42
N LEU A 128 -22.21 -25.57 -7.50
CA LEU A 128 -23.17 -24.83 -8.34
C LEU A 128 -23.80 -25.70 -9.44
N ILE A 129 -23.30 -26.93 -9.64
CA ILE A 129 -23.81 -27.89 -10.64
C ILE A 129 -24.52 -29.09 -9.96
N ALA A 130 -24.68 -29.08 -8.63
CA ALA A 130 -25.43 -30.10 -7.92
C ALA A 130 -26.90 -29.68 -7.70
N GLU A 131 -27.74 -30.20 -8.61
CA GLU A 131 -29.23 -30.20 -8.69
C GLU A 131 -29.97 -28.95 -9.18
#